data_AF-A0A1L3I8Z2-F1
#
_entry.id   AF-A0A1L3I8Z2-F1
#
_cell.length_a   1.000
_cell.length_b   1.000
_cell.length_c   1.000
_cell.angle_alpha   90.00
_cell.angle_beta   90.00
_cell.angle_gamma   90.00
#
_symmetry.space_group_name_H-M   'P 1'
#
loop_
_entity.id
_entity.type
_entity.pdbx_description
1 polymer ?
#
loop_
_entity_poly.entity_id
_entity_poly.type
_entity_poly.pdbx_seq_one_letter_code
_entity_poly.pdbx_strand_id
1 'polypeptide(L)'
;MSREEWQQSKRAKQDPRLVKAMFRDCWRSSDSEKALKEALAERGYTLARGDRRGVVAVDFRGEVFALARYAGVKSKDVKDRIKEPEKLPSVDQAKAKIAARMTQQLKRYVKEAESGHRRLSPSLEMRRQKLVEAQRAERKEIEKKHEARNIQETNDRAARLPKGLGGLWSRMTGKYGKIKRQNEYEAWESHLRDREEKDALIAKQLDERQALQKSILNVRAERSAELNELNTEIAAYLKMDGKAPGSRRVFEGVSKGAQVREDIKKNKNRDNPSNGLER
;
A
#
# COMPACT_ATOMS: atom_id res chain seq x y z
N MET A 1 11.43 -7.61 3.89
CA MET A 1 11.14 -7.65 2.45
C MET A 1 12.35 -7.07 1.74
N SER A 2 13.03 -7.86 0.90
CA SER A 2 14.23 -7.41 0.19
C SER A 2 13.86 -6.47 -0.98
N ARG A 3 14.79 -5.61 -1.42
CA ARG A 3 14.62 -4.69 -2.57
C ARG A 3 14.25 -5.45 -3.86
N GLU A 4 14.87 -6.61 -4.07
CA GLU A 4 14.59 -7.48 -5.21
C GLU A 4 13.15 -8.00 -5.20
N GLU A 5 12.65 -8.40 -4.03
CA GLU A 5 11.27 -8.90 -3.86
C GLU A 5 10.25 -7.79 -4.15
N TRP A 6 10.56 -6.56 -3.73
CA TRP A 6 9.73 -5.40 -4.02
C TRP A 6 9.69 -5.06 -5.51
N GLN A 7 10.84 -5.11 -6.19
CA GLN A 7 10.92 -4.90 -7.64
C GLN A 7 10.18 -6.00 -8.41
N GLN A 8 10.35 -7.25 -8.00
CA GLN A 8 9.62 -8.37 -8.58
C GLN A 8 8.11 -8.24 -8.41
N SER A 9 7.66 -7.89 -7.20
CA SER A 9 6.24 -7.69 -6.93
C SER A 9 5.63 -6.55 -7.73
N LYS A 10 6.42 -5.49 -8.00
CA LYS A 10 6.01 -4.42 -8.91
C LYS A 10 5.79 -4.91 -10.34
N ARG A 11 6.68 -5.78 -10.85
CA ARG A 11 6.52 -6.40 -12.19
C ARG A 11 5.35 -7.38 -12.25
N ALA A 12 5.26 -8.26 -11.25
CA ALA A 12 4.18 -9.23 -11.09
C ALA A 12 2.83 -8.56 -10.77
N LYS A 13 2.81 -7.27 -10.42
CA LYS A 13 1.62 -6.49 -10.04
C LYS A 13 0.82 -7.08 -8.87
N GLN A 14 1.39 -8.03 -8.13
CA GLN A 14 0.79 -8.79 -7.02
C GLN A 14 1.33 -8.30 -5.67
N ASP A 15 0.56 -8.49 -4.59
CA ASP A 15 1.05 -8.23 -3.23
C ASP A 15 1.96 -9.39 -2.78
N PRO A 16 3.25 -9.13 -2.48
CA PRO A 16 4.19 -10.18 -2.09
C PRO A 16 3.76 -10.95 -0.84
N ARG A 17 3.02 -10.32 0.08
CA ARG A 17 2.53 -10.99 1.30
C ARG A 17 1.51 -12.07 0.96
N LEU A 18 0.60 -11.76 0.04
CA LEU A 18 -0.46 -12.68 -0.38
C LEU A 18 0.09 -13.80 -1.26
N VAL A 19 1.04 -13.49 -2.16
CA VAL A 19 1.74 -14.52 -2.94
C VAL A 19 2.48 -15.48 -2.01
N LYS A 20 3.25 -14.98 -1.04
CA LYS A 20 3.93 -15.83 -0.05
C LYS A 20 2.97 -16.68 0.78
N ALA A 21 1.84 -16.11 1.21
CA ALA A 21 0.81 -16.86 1.92
C ALA A 21 0.29 -18.01 1.06
N MET A 22 -0.06 -17.76 -0.21
CA MET A 22 -0.49 -18.79 -1.15
C MET A 22 0.56 -19.89 -1.35
N PHE A 23 1.83 -19.54 -1.57
CA PHE A 23 2.91 -20.52 -1.74
C PHE A 23 3.09 -21.39 -0.50
N ARG A 24 3.00 -20.78 0.69
CA ARG A 24 3.06 -21.51 1.96
C ARG A 24 1.86 -22.44 2.14
N ASP A 25 0.67 -22.01 1.75
CA ASP A 25 -0.54 -22.84 1.86
C ASP A 25 -0.46 -24.03 0.91
N CYS A 26 -0.05 -23.83 -0.36
CA CYS A 26 0.19 -24.92 -1.31
C CYS A 26 1.28 -25.88 -0.82
N TRP A 27 2.33 -25.36 -0.18
CA TRP A 27 3.38 -26.20 0.41
C TRP A 27 2.85 -27.04 1.58
N ARG A 28 2.03 -26.47 2.46
CA ARG A 28 1.48 -27.16 3.63
C ARG A 28 0.43 -28.20 3.26
N SER A 29 -0.39 -27.92 2.23
CA SER A 29 -1.44 -28.83 1.77
C SER A 29 -0.92 -29.97 0.89
N SER A 30 0.36 -29.97 0.55
CA SER A 30 0.97 -30.95 -0.35
C SER A 30 2.04 -31.75 0.37
N ASP A 31 1.91 -33.06 0.38
CA ASP A 31 2.85 -34.01 0.98
C ASP A 31 3.91 -34.51 -0.03
N SER A 32 3.59 -34.46 -1.32
CA SER A 32 4.39 -35.00 -2.43
C SER A 32 4.69 -33.96 -3.51
N GLU A 33 5.67 -34.24 -4.36
CA GLU A 33 5.99 -33.42 -5.55
C GLU A 33 4.77 -33.27 -6.47
N LYS A 34 4.03 -34.37 -6.70
CA LYS A 34 2.85 -34.37 -7.56
C LYS A 34 1.74 -33.47 -6.98
N ALA A 35 1.42 -33.63 -5.70
CA ALA A 35 0.44 -32.79 -5.01
C ALA A 35 0.83 -31.32 -5.06
N LEU A 36 2.11 -31.01 -4.84
CA LEU A 36 2.61 -29.63 -4.88
C LEU A 36 2.51 -29.02 -6.28
N LYS A 37 2.85 -29.81 -7.31
CA LYS A 37 2.74 -29.39 -8.70
C LYS A 37 1.29 -29.11 -9.09
N GLU A 38 0.35 -29.95 -8.64
CA GLU A 38 -1.09 -29.76 -8.88
C GLU A 38 -1.63 -28.54 -8.12
N ALA A 39 -1.31 -28.40 -6.83
CA ALA A 39 -1.74 -27.26 -6.02
C ALA A 39 -1.21 -25.92 -6.56
N LEU A 40 0.03 -25.87 -7.06
CA LEU A 40 0.57 -24.68 -7.72
C LEU A 40 -0.09 -24.44 -9.07
N ALA A 41 -0.32 -25.50 -9.86
CA ALA A 41 -0.96 -25.38 -11.16
C ALA A 41 -2.39 -24.84 -11.05
N GLU A 42 -3.18 -25.28 -10.06
CA GLU A 42 -4.52 -24.76 -9.78
C GLU A 42 -4.53 -23.27 -9.45
N ARG A 43 -3.45 -22.77 -8.83
CA ARG A 43 -3.26 -21.34 -8.53
C ARG A 43 -2.62 -20.55 -9.68
N GLY A 44 -2.41 -21.15 -10.85
CA GLY A 44 -1.84 -20.47 -12.03
C GLY A 44 -0.31 -20.46 -12.10
N TYR A 45 0.36 -21.31 -11.32
CA TYR A 45 1.82 -21.39 -11.27
C TYR A 45 2.34 -22.73 -11.79
N THR A 46 3.35 -22.69 -12.65
CA THR A 46 4.01 -23.88 -13.20
C THR A 46 5.35 -24.10 -12.50
N LEU A 47 5.55 -25.28 -11.92
CA LEU A 47 6.81 -25.68 -11.31
C LEU A 47 7.89 -25.89 -12.39
N ALA A 48 9.07 -25.33 -12.18
CA ALA A 48 10.20 -25.35 -13.11
C ALA A 48 11.55 -25.45 -12.39
N ARG A 49 12.56 -25.90 -13.13
CA ARG A 49 13.97 -25.86 -12.70
C ARG A 49 14.53 -24.46 -12.94
N GLY A 50 15.01 -23.81 -11.89
CA GLY A 50 15.70 -22.53 -11.96
C GLY A 50 17.19 -22.66 -12.28
N ASP A 51 17.76 -21.59 -12.82
CA ASP A 51 19.11 -21.59 -13.41
C ASP A 51 20.23 -21.93 -12.41
N ARG A 52 20.04 -21.63 -11.12
CA ARG A 52 21.01 -21.92 -10.04
C ARG A 52 20.72 -23.23 -9.30
N ARG A 53 20.18 -24.24 -9.98
CA ARG A 53 19.80 -25.56 -9.41
C ARG A 53 18.74 -25.49 -8.29
N GLY A 54 17.97 -24.40 -8.25
CA GLY A 54 16.87 -24.21 -7.32
C GLY A 54 15.53 -24.51 -8.00
N VAL A 55 14.53 -24.95 -7.25
CA VAL A 55 13.17 -25.10 -7.79
C VAL A 55 12.46 -23.75 -7.74
N VAL A 56 11.82 -23.38 -8.84
CA VAL A 56 11.07 -22.14 -9.00
C VAL A 56 9.67 -22.43 -9.53
N ALA A 57 8.78 -21.46 -9.37
CA ALA A 57 7.46 -21.48 -9.97
C ALA A 57 7.32 -20.29 -10.93
N VAL A 58 6.65 -20.49 -12.06
CA VAL A 58 6.49 -19.49 -13.12
C VAL A 58 5.00 -19.21 -13.29
N ASP A 59 4.60 -17.95 -13.25
CA ASP A 59 3.22 -17.54 -13.50
C ASP A 59 2.91 -17.36 -15.00
N PHE A 60 1.66 -17.05 -15.34
CA PHE A 60 1.25 -16.83 -16.73
C PHE A 60 1.92 -15.61 -17.39
N ARG A 61 2.46 -14.67 -16.61
CA ARG A 61 3.21 -13.49 -17.07
C ARG A 61 4.69 -13.79 -17.29
N GLY A 62 5.15 -14.97 -16.89
CA GLY A 62 6.55 -15.39 -16.97
C GLY A 62 7.42 -14.91 -15.80
N GLU A 63 6.83 -14.41 -14.70
CA GLU A 63 7.57 -14.05 -13.50
C GLU A 63 7.97 -15.30 -12.71
N VAL A 64 9.17 -15.29 -12.14
CA VAL A 64 9.84 -16.48 -11.58
C VAL A 64 9.96 -16.39 -10.06
N PHE A 65 9.25 -17.25 -9.34
CA PHE A 65 9.18 -17.26 -7.89
C PHE A 65 10.03 -18.39 -7.30
N ALA A 66 11.05 -18.06 -6.52
CA ALA A 66 11.88 -19.05 -5.85
C ALA A 66 11.08 -19.79 -4.76
N LEU A 67 10.88 -21.10 -4.92
CA LEU A 67 9.93 -21.88 -4.11
C LEU A 67 10.27 -21.82 -2.62
N ALA A 68 11.52 -22.08 -2.24
CA ALA A 68 11.97 -22.05 -0.84
C ALA A 68 11.69 -20.69 -0.17
N ARG A 69 11.99 -19.60 -0.90
CA ARG A 69 11.83 -18.22 -0.40
C ARG A 69 10.36 -17.83 -0.26
N TYR A 70 9.52 -18.21 -1.22
CA TYR A 70 8.12 -17.83 -1.23
C TYR A 70 7.25 -18.71 -0.33
N ALA A 71 7.57 -20.00 -0.20
CA ALA A 71 6.92 -20.90 0.75
C ALA A 71 7.44 -20.72 2.20
N GLY A 72 8.61 -20.09 2.37
CA GLY A 72 9.21 -19.87 3.70
C GLY A 72 9.81 -21.14 4.31
N VAL A 73 10.42 -21.99 3.48
CA VAL A 73 10.97 -23.29 3.86
C VAL A 73 12.45 -23.39 3.52
N LYS A 74 13.16 -24.36 4.11
CA LYS A 74 14.59 -24.52 3.82
C LYS A 74 14.76 -25.16 2.44
N SER A 75 15.85 -24.81 1.75
CA SER A 75 16.17 -25.42 0.46
C SER A 75 16.36 -26.94 0.56
N LYS A 76 16.71 -27.47 1.74
CA LYS A 76 16.76 -28.91 2.01
C LYS A 76 15.37 -29.53 1.91
N ASP A 77 14.37 -28.96 2.57
CA ASP A 77 12.98 -29.44 2.54
C ASP A 77 12.42 -29.49 1.10
N VAL A 78 12.82 -28.52 0.27
CA VAL A 78 12.49 -28.49 -1.16
C VAL A 78 13.12 -29.66 -1.92
N LYS A 79 14.39 -29.98 -1.66
CA LYS A 79 15.10 -31.12 -2.28
C LYS A 79 14.56 -32.46 -1.80
N ASP A 80 14.20 -32.57 -0.53
CA ASP A 80 13.67 -33.81 0.04
C ASP A 80 12.30 -34.16 -0.56
N ARG A 81 11.48 -33.13 -0.85
CA ARG A 81 10.17 -33.30 -1.49
C ARG A 81 10.26 -33.47 -3.01
N ILE A 82 11.17 -32.75 -3.66
CA ILE A 82 11.38 -32.76 -5.12
C ILE A 82 12.72 -33.44 -5.38
N LYS A 83 12.68 -34.78 -5.49
CA LYS A 83 13.87 -35.61 -5.58
C LYS A 83 14.57 -35.50 -6.94
N GLU A 84 13.81 -35.19 -7.99
CA GLU A 84 14.31 -35.14 -9.36
C GLU A 84 14.07 -33.77 -10.03
N PRO A 85 14.69 -32.69 -9.52
CA PRO A 85 14.48 -31.34 -10.05
C PRO A 85 14.95 -31.20 -11.50
N GLU A 86 15.81 -32.10 -11.97
CA GLU A 86 16.31 -32.15 -13.36
C GLU A 86 15.24 -32.59 -14.37
N LYS A 87 14.20 -33.30 -13.92
CA LYS A 87 13.04 -33.69 -14.76
C LYS A 87 12.02 -32.56 -14.91
N LEU A 88 12.14 -31.48 -14.14
CA LEU A 88 11.27 -30.32 -14.28
C LEU A 88 11.65 -29.53 -15.54
N PRO A 89 10.66 -28.92 -16.23
CA PRO A 89 10.96 -28.04 -17.36
C PRO A 89 11.85 -26.89 -16.91
N SER A 90 12.72 -26.40 -17.79
CA SER A 90 13.43 -25.14 -17.54
C SER A 90 12.45 -23.97 -17.44
N VAL A 91 12.89 -22.84 -16.88
CA VAL A 91 12.09 -21.60 -16.87
C VAL A 91 11.61 -21.23 -18.27
N ASP A 92 12.47 -21.32 -19.28
CA ASP A 92 12.12 -20.96 -20.66
C ASP A 92 11.15 -21.97 -21.29
N GLN A 93 11.30 -23.26 -21.01
CA GLN A 93 10.34 -24.29 -21.44
C GLN A 93 8.97 -24.08 -20.78
N ALA A 94 8.93 -23.73 -19.50
CA ALA A 94 7.69 -23.43 -18.79
C ALA A 94 7.00 -22.19 -19.39
N LYS A 95 7.76 -21.12 -19.64
CA LYS A 95 7.25 -19.91 -20.33
C LYS A 95 6.72 -20.23 -21.73
N ALA A 96 7.45 -21.01 -22.52
CA ALA A 96 7.02 -21.41 -23.87
C ALA A 96 5.73 -22.23 -23.84
N LYS A 97 5.61 -23.17 -22.89
CA LYS A 97 4.40 -24.00 -22.71
C LYS A 97 3.18 -23.16 -22.33
N ILE A 98 3.36 -22.20 -21.42
CA ILE A 98 2.31 -21.25 -21.05
C ILE A 98 1.92 -20.40 -22.27
N ALA A 99 2.91 -19.83 -22.98
CA ALA A 99 2.68 -18.96 -24.12
C ALA A 99 1.98 -19.67 -25.29
N ALA A 100 2.32 -20.93 -25.57
CA ALA A 100 1.70 -21.73 -26.61
C ALA A 100 0.21 -22.00 -26.36
N ARG A 101 -0.18 -22.10 -25.08
CA ARG A 101 -1.57 -22.33 -24.67
C ARG A 101 -2.36 -21.03 -24.46
N MET A 102 -1.68 -19.88 -24.50
CA MET A 102 -2.28 -18.57 -24.28
C MET A 102 -2.92 -18.04 -25.57
N THR A 103 -4.20 -18.33 -25.77
CA THR A 103 -4.99 -17.88 -26.94
C THR A 103 -5.09 -16.36 -27.03
N GLN A 104 -5.36 -15.82 -28.23
CA GLN A 104 -5.52 -14.37 -28.42
C GLN A 104 -6.68 -13.81 -27.57
N GLN A 105 -7.75 -14.59 -27.37
CA GLN A 105 -8.87 -14.22 -26.52
C GLN A 105 -8.43 -14.06 -25.05
N LEU A 106 -7.65 -15.02 -24.52
CA LEU A 106 -7.12 -14.94 -23.16
C LEU A 106 -6.19 -13.74 -22.97
N LYS A 107 -5.34 -13.44 -23.96
CA LYS A 107 -4.48 -12.23 -23.94
C LYS A 107 -5.29 -10.93 -23.90
N ARG A 108 -6.40 -10.86 -24.64
CA ARG A 108 -7.30 -9.69 -24.62
C ARG A 108 -7.95 -9.53 -23.25
N TYR A 109 -8.44 -10.61 -22.67
CA TYR A 109 -9.05 -10.61 -21.34
C TYR A 109 -8.07 -10.14 -20.24
N VAL A 110 -6.86 -10.70 -20.21
CA VAL A 110 -5.80 -10.26 -19.29
C VAL A 110 -5.51 -8.76 -19.47
N LYS A 111 -5.44 -8.27 -20.71
CA LYS A 111 -5.21 -6.85 -21.00
C LYS A 111 -6.35 -5.97 -20.52
N GLU A 112 -7.60 -6.40 -20.70
CA GLU A 112 -8.79 -5.69 -20.25
C GLU A 112 -8.83 -5.58 -18.73
N ALA A 113 -8.68 -6.71 -18.02
CA ALA A 113 -8.58 -6.77 -16.57
C ALA A 113 -7.48 -5.83 -16.05
N GLU A 114 -6.28 -5.86 -16.64
CA GLU A 114 -5.19 -4.97 -16.25
C GLU A 114 -5.46 -3.48 -16.54
N SER A 115 -6.24 -3.17 -17.58
CA SER A 115 -6.49 -1.79 -18.02
C SER A 115 -7.45 -1.04 -17.10
N GLY A 116 -8.50 -1.69 -16.57
CA GLY A 116 -9.43 -1.10 -15.61
C GLY A 116 -8.71 -0.64 -14.34
N HIS A 117 -7.76 -1.43 -13.84
CA HIS A 117 -6.98 -1.10 -12.65
C HIS A 117 -6.02 0.08 -12.84
N ARG A 118 -5.53 0.34 -14.07
CA ARG A 118 -4.65 1.49 -14.34
C ARG A 118 -5.37 2.82 -14.11
N ARG A 119 -6.71 2.85 -14.16
CA ARG A 119 -7.52 4.07 -13.97
C ARG A 119 -7.75 4.43 -12.49
N LEU A 120 -7.72 3.45 -11.58
CA LEU A 120 -7.95 3.66 -10.14
C LEU A 120 -6.70 4.13 -9.38
N SER A 121 -5.50 3.73 -9.81
CA SER A 121 -4.25 4.11 -9.13
C SER A 121 -3.96 5.63 -9.16
N PRO A 122 -4.19 6.35 -10.27
CA PRO A 122 -3.97 7.80 -10.34
C PRO A 122 -4.88 8.60 -9.40
N SER A 123 -6.11 8.14 -9.15
CA SER A 123 -7.05 8.88 -8.30
C SER A 123 -6.66 8.84 -6.82
N LEU A 124 -6.15 7.71 -6.33
CA LEU A 124 -5.64 7.59 -4.97
C LEU A 124 -4.35 8.40 -4.76
N GLU A 125 -3.45 8.39 -5.75
CA GLU A 125 -2.22 9.18 -5.68
C GLU A 125 -2.53 10.68 -5.70
N MET A 126 -3.49 11.11 -6.53
CA MET A 126 -3.98 12.49 -6.53
C MET A 126 -4.58 12.90 -5.18
N ARG A 127 -5.41 12.03 -4.57
CA ARG A 127 -5.95 12.28 -3.21
C ARG A 127 -4.84 12.42 -2.18
N ARG A 128 -3.81 11.56 -2.25
CA ARG A 128 -2.63 11.64 -1.38
C ARG A 128 -1.89 12.96 -1.56
N GLN A 129 -1.65 13.39 -2.79
CA GLN A 129 -0.97 14.65 -3.10
C GLN A 129 -1.75 15.85 -2.53
N LYS A 130 -3.06 15.91 -2.81
CA LYS A 130 -3.94 16.96 -2.28
C LYS A 130 -3.92 17.02 -0.75
N LEU A 131 -4.00 15.86 -0.08
CA LEU A 131 -3.94 15.80 1.38
C LEU A 131 -2.61 16.34 1.90
N VAL A 132 -1.49 15.95 1.30
CA VAL A 132 -0.15 16.43 1.71
C VAL A 132 -0.02 17.94 1.50
N GLU A 133 -0.51 18.47 0.38
CA GLU A 133 -0.50 19.90 0.09
C GLU A 133 -1.34 20.69 1.09
N ALA A 134 -2.56 20.25 1.37
CA ALA A 134 -3.44 20.86 2.36
C ALA A 134 -2.79 20.85 3.76
N GLN A 135 -2.27 19.71 4.21
CA GLN A 135 -1.62 19.59 5.53
C GLN A 135 -0.37 20.47 5.65
N ARG A 136 0.40 20.64 4.56
CA ARG A 136 1.55 21.55 4.53
C ARG A 136 1.13 23.01 4.65
N ALA A 137 0.07 23.40 3.93
CA ALA A 137 -0.49 24.74 4.01
C ALA A 137 -1.00 25.04 5.43
N GLU A 138 -1.78 24.13 6.02
CA GLU A 138 -2.28 24.28 7.40
C GLU A 138 -1.15 24.46 8.43
N ARG A 139 -0.08 23.65 8.35
CA ARG A 139 1.07 23.78 9.25
C ARG A 139 1.75 25.14 9.11
N LYS A 140 1.93 25.61 7.88
CA LYS A 140 2.54 26.91 7.60
C LYS A 140 1.70 28.06 8.16
N GLU A 141 0.38 27.97 8.05
CA GLU A 141 -0.53 29.00 8.58
C GLU A 141 -0.55 29.01 10.11
N ILE A 142 -0.54 27.86 10.77
CA ILE A 142 -0.43 27.78 12.23
C ILE A 142 0.92 28.32 12.71
N GLU A 143 2.02 27.96 12.05
CA GLU A 143 3.35 28.45 12.37
C GLU A 143 3.44 29.98 12.31
N LYS A 144 2.93 30.59 11.23
CA LYS A 144 2.87 32.06 11.10
C LYS A 144 2.03 32.71 12.19
N LYS A 145 0.89 32.12 12.54
CA LYS A 145 0.00 32.63 13.60
C LYS A 145 0.69 32.60 14.96
N HIS A 146 1.36 31.47 15.28
CA HIS A 146 2.14 31.32 16.51
C HIS A 146 3.31 32.29 16.56
N GLU A 147 4.03 32.47 15.46
CA GLU A 147 5.14 33.42 15.39
C GLU A 147 4.68 34.86 15.62
N ALA A 148 3.65 35.31 14.91
CA ALA A 148 3.11 36.66 15.06
C ALA A 148 2.61 36.92 16.49
N ARG A 149 1.89 35.94 17.07
CA ARG A 149 1.40 35.99 18.45
C ARG A 149 2.55 36.03 19.45
N ASN A 150 3.55 35.16 19.30
CA ASN A 150 4.70 35.10 20.19
C ASN A 150 5.50 36.41 20.17
N ILE A 151 5.68 37.05 19.00
CA ILE A 151 6.32 38.36 18.90
C ILE A 151 5.52 39.41 19.68
N GLN A 152 4.20 39.46 19.48
CA GLN A 152 3.33 40.39 20.17
C GLN A 152 3.38 40.18 21.70
N GLU A 153 3.14 38.96 22.18
CA GLU A 153 3.15 38.63 23.59
C GLU A 153 4.53 38.84 24.24
N THR A 154 5.61 38.64 23.50
CA THR A 154 6.97 38.94 23.97
C THR A 154 7.19 40.45 24.11
N ASN A 155 6.73 41.24 23.14
CA ASN A 155 6.81 42.70 23.20
C ASN A 155 5.98 43.26 24.36
N ASP A 156 4.78 42.74 24.58
CA ASP A 156 3.89 43.14 25.68
C ASP A 156 4.51 42.83 27.04
N ARG A 157 5.07 41.63 27.21
CA ARG A 157 5.79 41.25 28.44
C ARG A 157 7.05 42.10 28.65
N ALA A 158 7.81 42.38 27.59
CA ALA A 158 9.01 43.23 27.65
C ALA A 158 8.67 44.69 27.97
N ALA A 159 7.53 45.20 27.50
CA ALA A 159 7.07 46.56 27.78
C ALA A 159 6.73 46.78 29.26
N ARG A 160 6.28 45.74 29.99
CA ARG A 160 6.00 45.80 31.43
C ARG A 160 7.25 45.90 32.31
N LEU A 161 8.42 45.53 31.78
CA LEU A 161 9.65 45.59 32.55
C LEU A 161 10.13 47.06 32.66
N PRO A 162 10.36 47.58 33.88
CA PRO A 162 10.84 48.94 34.07
C PRO A 162 12.24 49.10 33.44
N LYS A 163 12.41 50.16 32.66
CA LYS A 163 13.65 50.47 31.92
C LYS A 163 14.45 51.59 32.61
N GLY A 164 15.74 51.70 32.28
CA GLY A 164 16.62 52.78 32.76
C GLY A 164 16.73 52.84 34.30
N LEU A 165 16.76 54.06 34.85
CA LEU A 165 16.91 54.31 36.29
C LEU A 165 15.77 53.71 37.13
N GLY A 166 14.54 53.65 36.59
CA GLY A 166 13.42 52.96 37.24
C GLY A 166 13.60 51.45 37.36
N GLY A 167 14.34 50.85 36.41
CA GLY A 167 14.75 49.44 36.46
C GLY A 167 15.68 49.15 37.63
N LEU A 168 16.68 50.01 37.88
CA LEU A 168 17.61 49.89 39.02
C LEU A 168 16.87 50.02 40.36
N TRP A 169 15.95 50.98 40.48
CA TRP A 169 15.11 51.14 41.68
C TRP A 169 14.16 49.94 41.93
N SER A 170 13.58 49.39 40.85
CA SER A 170 12.70 48.22 40.95
C SER A 170 13.42 46.94 41.38
N ARG A 171 14.74 46.84 41.11
CA ARG A 171 15.59 45.74 41.57
C ARG A 171 15.86 45.85 43.06
N MET A 172 16.17 47.05 43.56
CA MET A 172 16.37 47.27 45.00
C MET A 172 15.09 47.03 45.81
N THR A 173 13.91 47.36 45.26
CA THR A 173 12.61 47.15 45.93
C THR A 173 12.02 45.75 45.71
N GLY A 174 12.68 44.86 44.96
CA GLY A 174 12.21 43.51 44.65
C GLY A 174 11.01 43.42 43.68
N LYS A 175 10.41 44.56 43.29
CA LYS A 175 9.30 44.63 42.32
C LYS A 175 9.67 44.02 40.97
N TYR A 176 10.92 44.19 40.54
CA TYR A 176 11.43 43.60 39.29
C TYR A 176 11.26 42.07 39.27
N GLY A 177 11.60 41.39 40.37
CA GLY A 177 11.50 39.92 40.47
C GLY A 177 10.05 39.41 40.48
N LYS A 178 9.08 40.23 40.90
CA LYS A 178 7.65 39.88 40.79
C LYS A 178 7.17 39.94 39.33
N ILE A 179 7.48 41.04 38.63
CA ILE A 179 7.12 41.21 37.21
C ILE A 179 7.80 40.14 36.35
N LYS A 180 9.07 39.83 36.64
CA LYS A 180 9.80 38.76 35.93
C LYS A 180 9.11 37.41 36.07
N ARG A 181 8.74 37.00 37.29
CA ARG A 181 8.06 35.72 37.54
C ARG A 181 6.69 35.65 36.84
N GLN A 182 5.95 36.75 36.82
CA GLN A 182 4.70 36.84 36.06
C GLN A 182 4.94 36.66 34.56
N ASN A 183 5.92 37.37 33.99
CA ASN A 183 6.27 37.24 32.58
C ASN A 183 6.75 35.82 32.21
N GLU A 184 7.48 35.15 33.11
CA GLU A 184 7.93 33.76 32.95
C GLU A 184 6.74 32.79 32.98
N TYR A 185 5.79 32.98 33.90
CA TYR A 185 4.58 32.17 33.99
C TYR A 185 3.70 32.33 32.73
N GLU A 186 3.44 33.57 32.31
CA GLU A 186 2.68 33.86 31.09
C GLU A 186 3.39 33.31 29.84
N ALA A 187 4.74 33.37 29.78
CA ALA A 187 5.51 32.74 28.71
C ALA A 187 5.23 31.23 28.62
N TRP A 188 5.20 30.58 29.78
CA TRP A 188 5.01 29.15 29.90
C TRP A 188 3.59 28.75 29.52
N GLU A 189 2.57 29.49 29.95
CA GLU A 189 1.17 29.27 29.56
C GLU A 189 0.96 29.42 28.05
N SER A 190 1.51 30.48 27.43
CA SER A 190 1.45 30.67 25.98
C SER A 190 2.12 29.52 25.23
N HIS A 191 3.30 29.08 25.69
CA HIS A 191 4.00 27.94 25.10
C HIS A 191 3.19 26.63 25.22
N LEU A 192 2.56 26.39 26.37
CA LEU A 192 1.72 25.21 26.57
C LEU A 192 0.52 25.22 25.62
N ARG A 193 -0.17 26.37 25.49
CA ARG A 193 -1.29 26.54 24.57
C ARG A 193 -0.89 26.29 23.12
N ASP A 194 0.20 26.91 22.65
CA ASP A 194 0.66 26.74 21.27
C ASP A 194 1.10 25.28 21.00
N ARG A 195 1.62 24.60 22.02
CA ARG A 195 1.91 23.15 21.96
C ARG A 195 0.63 22.34 21.82
N GLU A 196 -0.40 22.61 22.62
CA GLU A 196 -1.70 21.92 22.53
C GLU A 196 -2.36 22.13 21.16
N GLU A 197 -2.30 23.35 20.61
CA GLU A 197 -2.79 23.65 19.26
C GLU A 197 -2.04 22.84 18.19
N LYS A 198 -0.71 22.69 18.31
CA LYS A 198 0.11 21.85 17.42
C LYS A 198 -0.24 20.37 17.57
N ASP A 199 -0.37 19.88 18.79
CA ASP A 199 -0.68 18.48 19.07
C ASP A 199 -2.07 18.11 18.53
N ALA A 200 -3.06 19.01 18.67
CA ALA A 200 -4.39 18.86 18.09
C ALA A 200 -4.35 18.79 16.55
N LEU A 201 -3.55 19.66 15.90
CA LEU A 201 -3.34 19.61 14.46
C LEU A 201 -2.72 18.27 14.03
N ILE A 202 -1.69 17.81 14.75
CA ILE A 202 -1.02 16.54 14.47
C ILE A 202 -2.02 15.38 14.58
N ALA A 203 -2.84 15.34 15.62
CA ALA A 203 -3.85 14.31 15.83
C ALA A 203 -4.84 14.27 14.65
N LYS A 204 -5.43 15.41 14.27
CA LYS A 204 -6.32 15.53 13.10
C LYS A 204 -5.66 15.00 11.82
N GLN A 205 -4.42 15.41 11.57
CA GLN A 205 -3.70 15.02 10.36
C GLN A 205 -3.31 13.53 10.35
N LEU A 206 -3.08 12.93 11.51
CA LEU A 206 -2.86 11.49 11.64
C LEU A 206 -4.15 10.72 11.30
N ASP A 207 -5.30 11.16 11.77
CA ASP A 207 -6.59 10.52 11.49
C ASP A 207 -6.93 10.54 9.99
N GLU A 208 -6.74 11.69 9.33
CA GLU A 208 -6.92 11.83 7.87
C GLU A 208 -6.01 10.86 7.10
N ARG A 209 -4.74 10.75 7.52
CA ARG A 209 -3.78 9.82 6.91
C ARG A 209 -4.17 8.37 7.16
N GLN A 210 -4.67 8.03 8.34
CA GLN A 210 -5.15 6.68 8.64
C GLN A 210 -6.35 6.31 7.76
N ALA A 211 -7.31 7.21 7.58
CA ALA A 211 -8.47 7.00 6.71
C ALA A 211 -8.05 6.75 5.26
N LEU A 212 -7.14 7.58 4.72
CA LEU A 212 -6.59 7.37 3.38
C LEU A 212 -5.84 6.04 3.28
N GLN A 213 -5.02 5.70 4.29
CA GLN A 213 -4.27 4.45 4.33
C GLN A 213 -5.19 3.22 4.32
N LYS A 214 -6.29 3.24 5.09
CA LYS A 214 -7.33 2.19 5.05
C LYS A 214 -7.89 2.03 3.64
N SER A 215 -8.21 3.14 2.95
CA SER A 215 -8.70 3.08 1.56
C SER A 215 -7.67 2.46 0.59
N ILE A 216 -6.38 2.79 0.75
CA ILE A 216 -5.29 2.26 -0.07
C ILE A 216 -5.12 0.76 0.18
N LEU A 217 -5.19 0.32 1.44
CA LEU A 217 -5.10 -1.10 1.80
C LEU A 217 -6.28 -1.89 1.24
N ASN A 218 -7.50 -1.37 1.32
CA ASN A 218 -8.68 -2.02 0.76
C ASN A 218 -8.56 -2.19 -0.76
N VAL A 219 -8.16 -1.14 -1.47
CA VAL A 219 -7.97 -1.21 -2.94
C VAL A 219 -6.85 -2.18 -3.32
N ARG A 220 -5.78 -2.27 -2.52
CA ARG A 220 -4.72 -3.26 -2.73
C ARG A 220 -5.19 -4.69 -2.46
N ALA A 221 -5.99 -4.89 -1.42
CA ALA A 221 -6.56 -6.19 -1.08
C ALA A 221 -7.53 -6.67 -2.17
N GLU A 222 -8.46 -5.81 -2.61
CA GLU A 222 -9.36 -6.08 -3.74
C GLU A 222 -8.57 -6.48 -5.00
N ARG A 223 -7.56 -5.66 -5.37
CA ARG A 223 -6.70 -5.95 -6.53
C ARG A 223 -6.01 -7.30 -6.41
N SER A 224 -5.52 -7.65 -5.22
CA SER A 224 -4.82 -8.92 -5.06
C SER A 224 -5.79 -10.11 -5.12
N ALA A 225 -7.03 -9.95 -4.64
CA ALA A 225 -8.06 -10.98 -4.77
C ALA A 225 -8.42 -11.19 -6.25
N GLU A 226 -8.65 -10.11 -7.00
CA GLU A 226 -8.96 -10.15 -8.44
C GLU A 226 -7.82 -10.78 -9.26
N LEU A 227 -6.56 -10.48 -8.94
CA LEU A 227 -5.42 -11.12 -9.60
C LEU A 227 -5.30 -12.62 -9.28
N ASN A 228 -5.66 -13.03 -8.06
CA ASN A 228 -5.68 -14.44 -7.68
C ASN A 228 -6.79 -15.20 -8.40
N GLU A 229 -7.97 -14.60 -8.53
CA GLU A 229 -9.09 -15.13 -9.32
C GLU A 229 -8.67 -15.28 -10.78
N LEU A 230 -8.10 -14.23 -11.38
CA LEU A 230 -7.56 -14.25 -12.73
C LEU A 230 -6.52 -15.37 -12.94
N ASN A 231 -5.58 -15.54 -12.00
CA ASN A 231 -4.61 -16.64 -12.07
C ASN A 231 -5.30 -18.01 -12.10
N THR A 232 -6.33 -18.20 -11.27
CA THR A 232 -7.06 -19.47 -11.10
C THR A 232 -7.91 -19.77 -12.35
N GLU A 233 -8.55 -18.75 -12.92
CA GLU A 233 -9.31 -18.88 -14.17
C GLU A 233 -8.39 -19.21 -15.36
N ILE A 234 -7.25 -18.53 -15.47
CA ILE A 234 -6.24 -18.82 -16.49
C ILE A 234 -5.75 -20.26 -16.32
N ALA A 235 -5.47 -20.70 -15.09
CA ALA A 235 -5.09 -22.09 -14.82
C ALA A 235 -6.13 -23.09 -15.30
N ALA A 236 -7.40 -22.87 -14.96
CA ALA A 236 -8.51 -23.72 -15.38
C ALA A 236 -8.63 -23.77 -16.91
N TYR A 237 -8.54 -22.62 -17.58
CA TYR A 237 -8.57 -22.53 -19.04
C TYR A 237 -7.40 -23.28 -19.70
N LEU A 238 -6.18 -23.13 -19.15
CA LEU A 238 -4.97 -23.81 -19.61
C LEU A 238 -5.00 -25.34 -19.38
N LYS A 239 -5.75 -25.80 -18.38
CA LYS A 239 -5.98 -27.23 -18.08
C LYS A 239 -6.98 -27.86 -19.05
N MET A 240 -7.93 -27.09 -19.58
CA MET A 240 -8.94 -27.55 -20.54
C MET A 240 -8.49 -27.46 -22.02
N ASP A 241 -7.19 -27.25 -22.30
CA ASP A 241 -6.62 -27.10 -23.64
C ASP A 241 -7.40 -26.11 -24.54
N GLY A 242 -7.98 -25.06 -23.94
CA GLY A 242 -8.77 -24.05 -24.65
C GLY A 242 -10.17 -24.47 -25.12
N LYS A 243 -10.64 -25.68 -24.76
CA LYS A 243 -11.95 -26.25 -25.18
C LYS A 243 -13.09 -26.07 -24.16
N ALA A 244 -13.12 -24.99 -23.39
CA ALA A 244 -14.19 -24.78 -22.39
C ALA A 244 -15.53 -24.38 -23.05
N PRO A 245 -16.64 -25.14 -22.86
CA PRO A 245 -17.98 -24.71 -23.23
C PRO A 245 -18.46 -23.70 -22.19
N GLY A 246 -18.38 -22.40 -22.50
CA GLY A 246 -18.87 -21.34 -21.61
C GLY A 246 -17.85 -20.27 -21.25
N SER A 247 -16.71 -20.16 -21.95
CA SER A 247 -15.75 -19.06 -21.79
C SER A 247 -16.42 -17.67 -21.74
N ARG A 248 -17.50 -17.47 -22.50
CA ARG A 248 -18.28 -16.23 -22.46
C ARG A 248 -18.89 -15.90 -21.09
N ARG A 249 -19.38 -16.90 -20.32
CA ARG A 249 -20.01 -16.70 -19.00
C ARG A 249 -19.01 -16.54 -17.86
N VAL A 250 -17.86 -17.22 -17.93
CA VAL A 250 -16.78 -17.08 -16.93
C VAL A 250 -16.16 -15.68 -17.00
N PHE A 251 -15.93 -15.17 -18.21
CA PHE A 251 -15.33 -13.85 -18.42
C PHE A 251 -16.33 -12.67 -18.32
N GLU A 252 -17.64 -12.90 -18.43
CA GLU A 252 -18.70 -11.86 -18.26
C GLU A 252 -18.95 -11.46 -16.79
N GLY A 253 -18.69 -12.36 -15.83
CA GLY A 253 -18.91 -12.07 -14.40
C GLY A 253 -17.98 -11.00 -13.85
N VAL A 254 -16.74 -10.97 -14.34
CA VAL A 254 -15.69 -10.04 -13.88
C VAL A 254 -15.82 -8.67 -14.52
N SER A 255 -16.20 -8.56 -15.80
CA SER A 255 -16.46 -7.26 -16.43
C SER A 255 -17.67 -6.56 -15.78
N LYS A 256 -18.76 -7.31 -15.53
CA LYS A 256 -19.92 -6.80 -14.77
C LYS A 256 -19.57 -6.48 -13.31
N GLY A 257 -18.77 -7.31 -12.65
CA GLY A 257 -18.28 -7.06 -11.29
C GLY A 257 -17.41 -5.80 -11.20
N ALA A 258 -16.53 -5.58 -12.16
CA ALA A 258 -15.70 -4.38 -12.26
C ALA A 258 -16.54 -3.12 -12.59
N GLN A 259 -17.52 -3.22 -13.49
CA GLN A 259 -18.45 -2.14 -13.83
C GLN A 259 -19.31 -1.74 -12.61
N VAL A 260 -19.95 -2.72 -11.98
CA VAL A 260 -20.82 -2.51 -10.80
C VAL A 260 -20.02 -1.98 -9.62
N ARG A 261 -18.76 -2.42 -9.42
CA ARG A 261 -17.87 -1.87 -8.39
C ARG A 261 -17.38 -0.46 -8.71
N GLU A 262 -17.13 -0.13 -9.98
CA GLU A 262 -16.87 1.26 -10.41
C GLU A 262 -18.07 2.17 -10.17
N ASP A 263 -19.28 1.68 -10.45
CA ASP A 263 -20.52 2.44 -10.29
C ASP A 263 -20.85 2.66 -8.80
N ILE A 264 -20.68 1.65 -7.95
CA ILE A 264 -20.81 1.78 -6.48
C ILE A 264 -19.76 2.76 -5.92
N LYS A 265 -18.52 2.74 -6.44
CA LYS A 265 -17.47 3.67 -6.02
C LYS A 265 -17.74 5.11 -6.49
N LYS A 266 -18.29 5.31 -7.69
CA LYS A 266 -18.75 6.63 -8.16
C LYS A 266 -19.89 7.16 -7.30
N ASN A 267 -20.84 6.31 -6.91
CA ASN A 267 -21.99 6.72 -6.09
C ASN A 267 -21.56 7.11 -4.67
N LYS A 268 -20.72 6.30 -4.01
CA LYS A 268 -20.14 6.65 -2.69
C LYS A 268 -19.29 7.93 -2.70
N ASN A 269 -18.74 8.30 -3.84
CA ASN A 269 -17.96 9.53 -3.99
C ASN A 269 -18.84 10.76 -4.28
N ARG A 270 -20.09 10.57 -4.70
CA ARG A 270 -21.14 11.61 -4.77
C ARG A 270 -21.75 11.88 -3.40
N ASP A 271 -21.93 10.84 -2.59
CA ASP A 271 -22.57 10.92 -1.26
C ASP A 271 -21.62 11.31 -0.13
N ASN A 272 -20.37 11.69 -0.45
CA ASN A 272 -19.41 12.16 0.56
C ASN A 272 -19.66 13.66 0.83
N PRO A 273 -20.15 14.06 2.02
CA PRO A 273 -20.60 15.42 2.30
C PRO A 273 -19.46 16.47 2.30
N SER A 274 -18.20 16.04 2.17
CA SER A 274 -17.03 16.92 2.06
C SER A 274 -16.88 17.59 0.69
N ASN A 275 -17.70 17.25 -0.31
CA ASN A 275 -17.67 17.87 -1.65
C ASN A 275 -18.58 19.10 -1.80
N GLY A 276 -19.21 19.58 -0.72
CA GLY A 276 -20.23 20.63 -0.74
C GLY A 276 -19.82 22.00 -0.16
N LEU A 277 -18.54 22.27 0.13
CA LEU A 277 -18.09 23.53 0.75
C LEU A 277 -17.27 24.43 -0.18
N GLU A 278 -17.57 24.43 -1.47
CA GLU A 278 -17.16 25.51 -2.39
C GLU A 278 -18.39 26.04 -3.13
N ARG A 279 -19.11 26.96 -2.48
CA ARG A 279 -19.84 28.08 -3.08
C ARG A 279 -19.88 29.23 -2.09
#